data_AF-A0A1I7BDY7-F1
#
_entry.id   AF-A0A1I7BDY7-F1
#
_cell.length_a   1.000
_cell.length_b   1.000
_cell.length_c   1.000
_cell.angle_alpha   90.00
_cell.angle_beta   90.00
_cell.angle_gamma   90.00
#
_symmetry.space_group_name_H-M   'P 1'
#
loop_
_entity.id
_entity.type
_entity.pdbx_description
1 polymer ?
#
loop_
_entity_poly.entity_id
_entity_poly.type
_entity_poly.pdbx_seq_one_letter_code
_entity_poly.pdbx_strand_id
1 'polypeptide(L)'
;MGRKIFVSYKYADGDVRVLNSDALTTARRYVDALDDILADEDHIFKGEDDENNLSELTDATIEEKLRDRIYDSTLTIVLISKGMKAHGTPEKKQWIPWEISYSLRQQPRNGRTKGVNAVLAVVLPDRQGSYGYYITEKSCPSCECRTLNTPTLFNILSKNMFNVKNPQHSDCDQHSTGLKPYLGEPSYIYSAKWDDFESDPNKYIERAYRIRDNSDDFDIVKNL
;
A
#
# COMPACT_ATOMS: atom_id res chain seq x y z
N MET A 1 -18.46 6.13 8.44
CA MET A 1 -18.27 7.54 8.01
C MET A 1 -17.23 7.51 6.90
N GLY A 2 -17.55 8.07 5.73
CA GLY A 2 -16.69 8.01 4.55
C GLY A 2 -15.27 8.50 4.79
N ARG A 3 -14.30 7.78 4.25
CA ARG A 3 -12.86 8.07 4.38
C ARG A 3 -12.37 8.71 3.10
N LYS A 4 -11.46 9.69 3.21
CA LYS A 4 -10.77 10.26 2.04
C LYS A 4 -9.52 9.45 1.74
N ILE A 5 -9.44 8.86 0.56
CA ILE A 5 -8.45 7.83 0.22
C ILE A 5 -7.62 8.28 -0.98
N PHE A 6 -6.31 8.36 -0.79
CA PHE A 6 -5.34 8.51 -1.86
C PHE A 6 -4.82 7.14 -2.30
N VAL A 7 -4.60 6.94 -3.60
CA VAL A 7 -4.07 5.67 -4.14
C VAL A 7 -2.75 5.92 -4.88
N SER A 8 -1.69 5.23 -4.44
CA SER A 8 -0.36 5.26 -5.05
C SER A 8 -0.12 3.97 -5.83
N TYR A 9 0.28 4.08 -7.10
CA TYR A 9 0.45 2.94 -8.01
C TYR A 9 1.28 3.32 -9.24
N LYS A 10 1.73 2.33 -10.00
CA LYS A 10 2.44 2.55 -11.28
C LYS A 10 1.43 2.49 -12.43
N TYR A 11 1.08 3.64 -13.01
CA TYR A 11 0.00 3.81 -13.99
C TYR A 11 -0.07 2.73 -15.08
N ALA A 12 1.02 2.53 -15.82
CA ALA A 12 1.08 1.65 -17.00
C ALA A 12 1.60 0.23 -16.69
N ASP A 13 1.62 -0.20 -15.42
CA ASP A 13 2.07 -1.56 -15.11
C ASP A 13 1.03 -2.61 -15.54
N GLY A 14 1.39 -3.44 -16.52
CA GLY A 14 0.57 -4.53 -17.05
C GLY A 14 0.97 -5.92 -16.55
N ASP A 15 1.82 -6.03 -15.53
CA ASP A 15 2.18 -7.32 -14.92
C ASP A 15 1.15 -7.76 -13.87
N VAL A 16 -0.14 -7.66 -14.22
CA VAL A 16 -1.30 -7.93 -13.35
C VAL A 16 -2.32 -8.86 -14.03
N ARG A 17 -3.16 -9.55 -13.26
CA ARG A 17 -4.27 -10.37 -13.77
C ARG A 17 -5.25 -9.49 -14.53
N VAL A 18 -5.77 -10.01 -15.63
CA VAL A 18 -6.81 -9.36 -16.42
C VAL A 18 -8.12 -9.34 -15.64
N LEU A 19 -8.79 -8.18 -15.53
CA LEU A 19 -10.05 -8.02 -14.78
C LEU A 19 -11.31 -8.33 -15.63
N ASN A 20 -11.30 -8.00 -16.92
CA ASN A 20 -12.43 -8.18 -17.85
C ASN A 20 -12.03 -9.03 -19.06
N SER A 21 -12.95 -9.42 -19.93
CA SER A 21 -12.64 -10.17 -21.17
C SER A 21 -11.79 -9.40 -22.21
N ASP A 22 -11.32 -8.20 -21.89
CA ASP A 22 -10.39 -7.42 -22.72
C ASP A 22 -8.95 -7.96 -22.59
N ALA A 23 -8.23 -7.99 -23.71
CA ALA A 23 -6.92 -8.64 -23.80
C ALA A 23 -5.81 -8.02 -22.92
N LEU A 24 -6.00 -6.81 -22.36
CA LEU A 24 -4.99 -6.07 -21.61
C LEU A 24 -5.58 -5.36 -20.37
N THR A 25 -4.91 -5.47 -19.24
CA THR A 25 -5.25 -4.78 -17.98
C THR A 25 -3.97 -4.19 -17.39
N THR A 26 -4.06 -2.97 -16.85
CA THR A 26 -2.97 -2.31 -16.13
C THR A 26 -3.39 -2.02 -14.68
N ALA A 27 -2.45 -1.62 -13.83
CA ALA A 27 -2.75 -1.15 -12.48
C ALA A 27 -3.77 0.02 -12.48
N ARG A 28 -3.81 0.88 -13.50
CA ARG A 28 -4.86 1.92 -13.65
C ARG A 28 -6.27 1.34 -13.70
N ARG A 29 -6.46 0.18 -14.33
CA ARG A 29 -7.76 -0.52 -14.37
C ARG A 29 -8.16 -1.09 -13.02
N TYR A 30 -7.20 -1.52 -12.21
CA TYR A 30 -7.46 -1.87 -10.81
C TYR A 30 -7.83 -0.63 -9.98
N VAL A 31 -7.33 0.55 -10.33
CA VAL A 31 -7.76 1.80 -9.69
C VAL A 31 -9.19 2.18 -10.08
N ASP A 32 -9.61 1.96 -11.34
CA ASP A 32 -11.02 2.11 -11.74
C ASP A 32 -11.92 1.21 -10.88
N ALA A 33 -11.58 -0.08 -10.81
CA ALA A 33 -12.35 -1.04 -9.99
C ALA A 33 -12.32 -0.68 -8.50
N LEU A 34 -11.20 -0.16 -8.00
CA LEU A 34 -11.09 0.29 -6.61
C LEU A 34 -11.99 1.50 -6.34
N ASP A 35 -12.11 2.43 -7.28
CA ASP A 35 -12.99 3.60 -7.12
C ASP A 35 -14.46 3.17 -6.96
N ASP A 36 -14.93 2.25 -7.80
CA ASP A 36 -16.27 1.67 -7.70
C ASP A 36 -16.48 1.00 -6.32
N ILE A 37 -15.53 0.16 -5.89
CA ILE A 37 -15.56 -0.51 -4.57
C ILE A 37 -15.62 0.51 -3.43
N LEU A 38 -14.84 1.60 -3.51
CA LEU A 38 -14.79 2.63 -2.48
C LEU A 38 -16.08 3.45 -2.46
N ALA A 39 -16.67 3.75 -3.61
CA ALA A 39 -17.93 4.47 -3.72
C ALA A 39 -19.09 3.66 -3.10
N ASP A 40 -19.14 2.35 -3.34
CA ASP A 40 -20.13 1.44 -2.74
C ASP A 40 -20.05 1.40 -1.20
N GLU A 41 -18.87 1.68 -0.62
CA GLU A 41 -18.61 1.73 0.82
C GLU A 41 -18.65 3.17 1.41
N ASP A 42 -19.29 4.10 0.70
CA ASP A 42 -19.40 5.52 1.06
C ASP A 42 -18.05 6.21 1.28
N HIS A 43 -16.97 5.74 0.66
CA HIS A 43 -15.64 6.36 0.72
C HIS A 43 -15.40 7.33 -0.43
N ILE A 44 -14.47 8.26 -0.22
CA ILE A 44 -14.16 9.34 -1.18
C ILE A 44 -12.77 9.08 -1.74
N PHE A 45 -12.71 8.65 -3.00
CA PHE A 45 -11.46 8.54 -3.75
C PHE A 45 -10.88 9.91 -4.11
N LYS A 46 -9.56 10.04 -4.02
CA LYS A 46 -8.79 11.28 -4.29
C LYS A 46 -7.73 11.07 -5.36
N GLY A 47 -8.02 10.26 -6.38
CA GLY A 47 -7.09 9.99 -7.47
C GLY A 47 -7.20 10.93 -8.67
N GLU A 48 -6.58 10.50 -9.76
CA GLU A 48 -6.67 11.13 -11.07
C GLU A 48 -7.99 10.74 -11.72
N ASP A 49 -8.89 11.71 -11.87
CA ASP A 49 -10.03 11.60 -12.79
C ASP A 49 -9.55 11.87 -14.22
N ASP A 50 -10.23 11.35 -15.25
CA ASP A 50 -9.81 11.48 -16.66
C ASP A 50 -9.73 12.96 -17.11
N GLU A 51 -10.45 13.86 -16.44
CA GLU A 51 -10.37 15.33 -16.62
C GLU A 51 -9.14 15.99 -15.97
N ASN A 52 -8.35 15.24 -15.20
CA ASN A 52 -7.17 15.70 -14.45
C ASN A 52 -5.90 14.94 -14.82
N ASN A 53 -5.76 14.56 -16.09
CA ASN A 53 -4.57 13.88 -16.59
C ASN A 53 -3.30 14.68 -16.25
N LEU A 54 -2.44 14.10 -15.40
CA LEU A 54 -1.19 14.73 -14.96
C LEU A 54 -0.06 14.56 -16.00
N SER A 55 -0.27 13.77 -17.06
CA SER A 55 0.79 13.42 -18.02
C SER A 55 1.38 14.60 -18.80
N GLU A 56 0.63 15.70 -18.92
CA GLU A 56 1.05 16.91 -19.66
C GLU A 56 1.64 18.01 -18.75
N LEU A 57 1.69 17.77 -17.43
CA LEU A 57 2.13 18.77 -16.46
C LEU A 57 3.63 18.66 -16.17
N THR A 58 4.21 19.75 -15.65
CA THR A 58 5.59 19.73 -15.15
C THR A 58 5.68 18.95 -13.83
N ASP A 59 6.83 18.34 -13.56
CA ASP A 59 7.08 17.62 -12.30
C ASP A 59 6.72 18.45 -11.05
N ALA A 60 7.00 19.75 -11.05
CA ALA A 60 6.69 20.63 -9.92
C ALA A 60 5.17 20.81 -9.72
N THR A 61 4.41 20.92 -10.82
CA THR A 61 2.95 21.03 -10.78
C THR A 61 2.30 19.71 -10.37
N ILE A 62 2.85 18.58 -10.84
CA ILE A 62 2.43 17.23 -10.43
C ILE A 62 2.67 17.06 -8.93
N GLU A 63 3.85 17.44 -8.45
CA GLU A 63 4.21 17.38 -7.03
C GLU A 63 3.21 18.16 -6.16
N GLU A 64 2.88 19.40 -6.54
CA GLU A 64 1.93 20.23 -5.80
C GLU A 64 0.52 19.62 -5.75
N LYS A 65 0.01 19.12 -6.89
CA LYS A 65 -1.29 18.44 -6.94
C LYS A 65 -1.32 17.18 -6.08
N LEU A 66 -0.26 16.37 -6.13
CA LEU A 66 -0.15 15.17 -5.30
C LEU A 66 -0.06 15.51 -3.81
N ARG A 67 0.70 16.56 -3.44
CA ARG A 67 0.75 17.06 -2.05
C ARG A 67 -0.63 17.41 -1.54
N ASP A 68 -1.43 18.12 -2.33
CA ASP A 68 -2.77 18.54 -1.93
C ASP A 68 -3.72 17.35 -1.74
N ARG A 69 -3.70 16.39 -2.67
CA ARG A 69 -4.52 15.17 -2.58
C ARG A 69 -4.13 14.31 -1.38
N ILE A 70 -2.83 14.09 -1.16
CA ILE A 70 -2.35 13.32 -0.01
C ILE A 70 -2.68 14.07 1.29
N TYR A 71 -2.53 15.40 1.32
CA TYR A 71 -2.85 16.22 2.50
C TYR A 71 -4.35 16.18 2.83
N ASP A 72 -5.26 16.18 1.85
CA ASP A 72 -6.70 16.07 2.10
C ASP A 72 -7.15 14.64 2.48
N SER A 73 -6.33 13.61 2.23
CA SER A 73 -6.67 12.20 2.48
C SER A 73 -6.31 11.74 3.89
N THR A 74 -7.01 10.76 4.46
CA THR A 74 -6.71 10.18 5.79
C THR A 74 -6.14 8.77 5.73
N LEU A 75 -6.28 8.12 4.57
CA LEU A 75 -5.71 6.83 4.21
C LEU A 75 -4.99 6.94 2.87
N THR A 76 -3.84 6.28 2.78
CA THR A 76 -3.14 6.02 1.52
C THR A 76 -3.17 4.53 1.24
N ILE A 77 -3.82 4.12 0.15
CA ILE A 77 -3.70 2.76 -0.38
C ILE A 77 -2.53 2.75 -1.36
N VAL A 78 -1.65 1.75 -1.27
CA VAL A 78 -0.60 1.51 -2.25
C VAL A 78 -0.88 0.20 -2.97
N LEU A 79 -1.00 0.25 -4.30
CA LEU A 79 -1.15 -0.96 -5.10
C LEU A 79 0.23 -1.57 -5.34
N ILE A 80 0.42 -2.78 -4.81
CA ILE A 80 1.65 -3.55 -4.98
C ILE A 80 1.44 -4.50 -6.15
N SER A 81 1.93 -4.12 -7.31
CA SER A 81 1.98 -4.98 -8.51
C SER A 81 3.39 -5.56 -8.72
N LYS A 82 3.48 -6.69 -9.43
CA LYS A 82 4.77 -7.36 -9.70
C LYS A 82 5.76 -6.47 -10.44
N GLY A 83 5.27 -5.60 -11.32
CA GLY A 83 6.05 -4.65 -12.10
C GLY A 83 6.13 -3.24 -11.51
N MET A 84 5.79 -3.03 -10.22
CA MET A 84 5.68 -1.69 -9.61
C MET A 84 6.98 -0.87 -9.65
N LYS A 85 8.16 -1.53 -9.70
CA LYS A 85 9.47 -0.87 -9.80
C LYS A 85 9.92 -0.80 -11.25
N ALA A 86 10.30 0.39 -11.71
CA ALA A 86 11.08 0.53 -12.94
C ALA A 86 12.54 0.13 -12.66
N HIS A 87 12.92 -1.08 -13.08
CA HIS A 87 14.30 -1.55 -12.95
C HIS A 87 15.26 -0.65 -13.74
N GLY A 88 16.43 -0.35 -13.16
CA GLY A 88 17.41 0.58 -13.74
C GLY A 88 17.12 2.06 -13.47
N THR A 89 15.96 2.41 -12.90
CA THR A 89 15.64 3.78 -12.46
C THR A 89 15.82 3.89 -10.94
N PRO A 90 16.63 4.84 -10.43
CA PRO A 90 16.75 5.09 -8.99
C PRO A 90 15.39 5.33 -8.33
N GLU A 91 15.16 4.79 -7.13
CA GLU A 91 13.86 4.93 -6.43
C GLU A 91 13.45 6.40 -6.24
N LYS A 92 14.41 7.30 -5.98
CA LYS A 92 14.18 8.74 -5.86
C LYS A 92 13.66 9.43 -7.13
N LYS A 93 13.68 8.75 -8.28
CA LYS A 93 13.14 9.21 -9.57
C LYS A 93 11.80 8.54 -9.91
N GLN A 94 11.24 7.77 -8.99
CA GLN A 94 9.93 7.13 -9.12
C GLN A 94 8.98 7.77 -8.10
N TRP A 95 7.73 7.99 -8.47
CA TRP A 95 6.78 8.76 -7.65
C TRP A 95 6.33 8.02 -6.38
N ILE A 96 6.06 6.71 -6.46
CA ILE A 96 5.54 5.91 -5.33
C ILE A 96 6.33 6.12 -4.04
N PRO A 97 7.68 6.02 -4.02
CA PRO A 97 8.43 6.30 -2.80
C PRO A 97 8.16 7.68 -2.18
N TRP A 98 8.11 8.73 -3.01
CA TRP A 98 7.87 10.09 -2.55
C TRP A 98 6.44 10.25 -2.00
N GLU A 99 5.43 9.66 -2.66
CA GLU A 99 4.03 9.70 -2.22
C GLU A 99 3.83 9.02 -0.85
N ILE A 100 4.48 7.87 -0.65
CA ILE A 100 4.45 7.15 0.64
C ILE A 100 5.21 7.92 1.71
N SER A 101 6.40 8.46 1.38
CA SER A 101 7.14 9.34 2.29
C SER A 101 6.30 10.53 2.74
N TYR A 102 5.58 11.18 1.81
CA TYR A 102 4.71 12.31 2.14
C TYR A 102 3.52 11.89 3.00
N SER A 103 2.91 10.73 2.72
CA SER A 103 1.79 10.16 3.49
C SER A 103 2.17 9.84 4.96
N LEU A 104 3.42 9.46 5.20
CA LEU A 104 3.92 9.08 6.53
C LEU A 104 4.45 10.26 7.36
N ARG A 105 4.48 11.49 6.82
CA ARG A 105 4.97 12.66 7.54
C ARG A 105 3.83 13.39 8.25
N GLN A 106 4.11 13.88 9.46
CA GLN A 106 3.27 14.92 10.07
C GLN A 106 3.56 16.24 9.37
N GLN A 107 2.54 16.93 8.89
CA GLN A 107 2.70 18.14 8.07
C GLN A 107 1.93 19.31 8.68
N PRO A 108 2.61 20.41 9.06
CA PRO A 108 1.94 21.65 9.39
C PRO A 108 1.45 22.32 8.09
N ARG A 109 0.17 22.67 8.02
CA ARG A 109 -0.40 23.50 6.96
C ARG A 109 -1.45 24.41 7.56
N ASN A 110 -1.38 25.71 7.25
CA ASN A 110 -2.34 26.72 7.69
C ASN A 110 -2.65 26.68 9.21
N GLY A 111 -1.62 26.50 10.05
CA GLY A 111 -1.74 26.48 11.50
C GLY A 111 -2.28 25.17 12.12
N ARG A 112 -2.52 24.12 11.31
CA ARG A 112 -2.90 22.78 11.78
C ARG A 112 -1.84 21.75 11.37
N THR A 113 -1.41 20.93 12.32
CA THR A 113 -0.53 19.79 12.03
C THR A 113 -1.38 18.57 11.73
N LYS A 114 -1.34 18.11 10.48
CA LYS A 114 -1.98 16.85 10.11
C LYS A 114 -1.16 15.68 10.63
N GLY A 115 -1.83 14.71 11.25
CA GLY A 115 -1.25 13.42 11.60
C GLY A 115 -0.81 12.61 10.37
N VAL A 116 -0.08 11.52 10.62
CA VAL A 116 0.30 10.59 9.55
C VAL A 116 -0.94 9.93 8.96
N ASN A 117 -0.94 9.62 7.67
CA ASN A 117 -2.01 8.82 7.07
C ASN A 117 -1.93 7.38 7.57
N ALA A 118 -3.08 6.70 7.66
CA ALA A 118 -3.09 5.26 7.61
C ALA A 118 -2.52 4.81 6.26
N VAL A 119 -1.83 3.66 6.21
CA VAL A 119 -1.30 3.14 4.96
C VAL A 119 -1.66 1.65 4.82
N LEU A 120 -2.26 1.29 3.70
CA LEU A 120 -2.67 -0.07 3.36
C LEU A 120 -2.02 -0.49 2.04
N ALA A 121 -1.31 -1.60 2.05
CA ALA A 121 -0.79 -2.23 0.83
C ALA A 121 -1.81 -3.25 0.31
N VAL A 122 -2.38 -2.97 -0.87
CA VAL A 122 -3.25 -3.92 -1.58
C VAL A 122 -2.44 -4.54 -2.72
N VAL A 123 -2.24 -5.85 -2.65
CA VAL A 123 -1.36 -6.60 -3.54
C VAL A 123 -2.20 -7.10 -4.69
N LEU A 124 -1.82 -6.73 -5.91
CA LEU A 124 -2.53 -7.16 -7.11
C LEU A 124 -2.11 -8.60 -7.49
N PRO A 125 -3.00 -9.43 -8.03
CA PRO A 125 -2.58 -10.70 -8.60
C PRO A 125 -1.73 -10.45 -9.85
N ASP A 126 -0.67 -11.25 -10.07
CA ASP A 126 0.11 -11.18 -11.31
C ASP A 126 -0.67 -11.76 -12.50
N ARG A 127 -0.06 -11.78 -13.69
CA ARG A 127 -0.70 -12.30 -14.92
C ARG A 127 -1.22 -13.73 -14.82
N GLN A 128 -0.72 -14.53 -13.87
CA GLN A 128 -1.16 -15.90 -13.63
C GLN A 128 -2.22 -15.99 -12.51
N GLY A 129 -2.66 -14.86 -11.96
CA GLY A 129 -3.53 -14.82 -10.80
C GLY A 129 -2.80 -15.05 -9.47
N SER A 130 -1.47 -15.04 -9.46
CA SER A 130 -0.66 -15.38 -8.30
C SER A 130 -0.26 -14.15 -7.50
N TYR A 131 -0.24 -14.30 -6.17
CA TYR A 131 0.32 -13.33 -5.24
C TYR A 131 1.75 -13.67 -4.80
N GLY A 132 2.27 -14.84 -5.20
CA GLY A 132 3.51 -15.42 -4.68
C GLY A 132 4.78 -14.60 -4.96
N TYR A 133 4.71 -13.58 -5.81
CA TYR A 133 5.80 -12.63 -5.96
C TYR A 133 6.00 -11.76 -4.70
N TYR A 134 4.95 -11.58 -3.90
CA TYR A 134 4.98 -10.80 -2.66
C TYR A 134 4.40 -11.53 -1.43
N ILE A 135 3.23 -12.17 -1.51
CA ILE A 135 2.60 -12.91 -0.40
C ILE A 135 2.63 -14.42 -0.70
N THR A 136 3.28 -15.18 0.18
CA THR A 136 3.21 -16.63 0.23
C THR A 136 2.43 -17.05 1.46
N GLU A 137 1.32 -17.77 1.28
CA GLU A 137 0.54 -18.32 2.40
C GLU A 137 1.07 -19.67 2.84
N LYS A 138 0.77 -20.05 4.08
CA LYS A 138 1.07 -21.38 4.63
C LYS A 138 2.54 -21.79 4.44
N SER A 139 3.46 -20.83 4.59
CA SER A 139 4.90 -21.04 4.45
C SER A 139 5.45 -22.07 5.45
N CYS A 140 4.74 -22.28 6.56
CA CYS A 140 5.01 -23.35 7.51
C CYS A 140 3.75 -24.23 7.68
N PRO A 141 3.82 -25.55 7.47
CA PRO A 141 2.68 -26.45 7.68
C PRO A 141 2.16 -26.50 9.12
N SER A 142 2.99 -26.17 10.12
CA SER A 142 2.61 -26.29 11.54
C SER A 142 1.89 -25.07 12.11
N CYS A 143 2.24 -23.86 11.67
CA CYS A 143 1.59 -22.63 12.14
C CYS A 143 0.84 -21.86 11.05
N GLU A 144 0.85 -22.37 9.81
CA GLU A 144 0.20 -21.78 8.64
C GLU A 144 0.53 -20.29 8.42
N CYS A 145 1.72 -19.86 8.85
CA CYS A 145 2.14 -18.47 8.75
C CYS A 145 2.27 -18.02 7.29
N ARG A 146 2.10 -16.72 7.06
CA ARG A 146 2.35 -16.09 5.76
C ARG A 146 3.73 -15.45 5.72
N THR A 147 4.35 -15.42 4.55
CA THR A 147 5.62 -14.73 4.29
C THR A 147 5.41 -13.56 3.33
N LEU A 148 5.98 -12.41 3.66
CA LEU A 148 5.98 -11.22 2.81
C LEU A 148 7.38 -11.01 2.22
N ASN A 149 7.49 -10.99 0.89
CA ASN A 149 8.75 -10.79 0.17
C ASN A 149 9.08 -9.29 0.06
N THR A 150 9.35 -8.64 1.20
CA THR A 150 9.60 -7.19 1.31
C THR A 150 10.79 -6.65 0.49
N PRO A 151 11.84 -7.42 0.13
CA PRO A 151 12.90 -6.95 -0.76
C PRO A 151 12.42 -6.54 -2.16
N THR A 152 11.25 -7.00 -2.59
CA THR A 152 10.66 -6.62 -3.89
C THR A 152 10.05 -5.21 -3.89
N LEU A 153 9.81 -4.63 -2.70
CA LEU A 153 9.19 -3.32 -2.55
C LEU A 153 10.19 -2.18 -2.75
N PHE A 154 9.69 -0.95 -2.82
CA PHE A 154 10.51 0.25 -2.60
C PHE A 154 11.03 0.28 -1.16
N ASN A 155 12.21 0.88 -0.95
CA ASN A 155 12.88 0.92 0.35
C ASN A 155 11.98 1.49 1.46
N ILE A 156 11.25 2.58 1.17
CA ILE A 156 10.32 3.20 2.13
C ILE A 156 9.19 2.25 2.55
N LEU A 157 8.67 1.43 1.63
CA LEU A 157 7.64 0.45 1.95
C LEU A 157 8.22 -0.71 2.74
N SER A 158 9.35 -1.26 2.28
CA SER A 158 10.03 -2.38 2.93
C SER A 158 10.43 -2.08 4.38
N LYS A 159 10.95 -0.87 4.64
CA LYS A 159 11.32 -0.43 5.99
C LYS A 159 10.14 -0.18 6.93
N ASN A 160 8.92 -0.08 6.43
CA ASN A 160 7.70 0.02 7.25
C ASN A 160 6.94 -1.31 7.32
N MET A 161 7.60 -2.42 6.95
CA MET A 161 7.16 -3.78 7.21
C MET A 161 7.99 -4.36 8.37
N PHE A 162 7.36 -5.15 9.23
CA PHE A 162 8.01 -5.77 10.40
C PHE A 162 8.75 -4.77 11.30
N ASN A 163 8.20 -3.56 11.46
CA ASN A 163 8.81 -2.43 12.17
C ASN A 163 8.14 -2.12 13.53
N VAL A 164 7.43 -3.08 14.12
CA VAL A 164 6.93 -2.96 15.50
C VAL A 164 8.10 -2.92 16.49
N LYS A 165 8.06 -2.02 17.47
CA LYS A 165 9.15 -1.79 18.44
C LYS A 165 9.36 -2.98 19.38
N ASN A 166 8.26 -3.62 19.78
CA ASN A 166 8.25 -4.73 20.75
C ASN A 166 7.61 -5.97 20.12
N PRO A 167 8.32 -6.70 19.24
CA PRO A 167 7.74 -7.82 18.53
C PRO A 167 7.46 -9.01 19.45
N GLN A 168 6.31 -9.64 19.22
CA GLN A 168 5.97 -10.95 19.78
C GLN A 168 6.13 -11.99 18.67
N HIS A 169 6.69 -13.15 18.99
CA HIS A 169 6.92 -14.21 18.02
C HIS A 169 6.16 -15.47 18.42
N SER A 170 5.76 -16.26 17.42
CA SER A 170 5.16 -17.57 17.64
C SER A 170 6.15 -18.50 18.32
N ASP A 171 5.65 -19.44 19.11
CA ASP A 171 6.42 -20.52 19.71
C ASP A 171 6.72 -21.68 18.74
N CYS A 172 6.28 -21.62 17.48
CA CYS A 172 6.46 -22.69 16.49
C CYS A 172 7.94 -23.14 16.35
N ASP A 173 8.19 -24.41 16.68
CA ASP A 173 9.52 -25.02 16.69
C ASP A 173 10.05 -25.42 15.30
N GLN A 174 9.25 -25.24 14.25
CA GLN A 174 9.69 -25.45 12.86
C GLN A 174 10.52 -24.29 12.30
N HIS A 175 10.77 -23.24 13.09
CA HIS A 175 11.55 -22.08 12.69
C HIS A 175 12.78 -21.91 13.57
N SER A 176 13.94 -21.68 12.94
CA SER A 176 15.17 -21.32 13.64
C SER A 176 15.01 -20.06 14.49
N THR A 177 15.79 -19.96 15.56
CA THR A 177 15.89 -18.75 16.38
C THR A 177 16.16 -17.53 15.50
N GLY A 178 15.30 -16.50 15.59
CA GLY A 178 15.35 -15.30 14.77
C GLY A 178 14.50 -15.32 13.49
N LEU A 179 13.95 -16.48 13.10
CA LEU A 179 13.02 -16.63 11.97
C LEU A 179 11.60 -17.00 12.41
N LYS A 180 11.34 -16.94 13.72
CA LYS A 180 10.01 -17.25 14.28
C LYS A 180 8.99 -16.22 13.78
N PRO A 181 7.85 -16.67 13.22
CA PRO A 181 6.78 -15.79 12.75
C PRO A 181 6.37 -14.75 13.79
N TYR A 182 6.06 -13.54 13.34
CA TYR A 182 5.53 -12.50 14.22
C TYR A 182 4.06 -12.80 14.55
N LEU A 183 3.63 -12.41 15.75
CA LEU A 183 2.24 -12.42 16.19
C LEU A 183 1.64 -11.00 16.13
N GLY A 184 0.32 -10.91 15.93
CA GLY A 184 -0.39 -9.63 15.90
C GLY A 184 -0.11 -8.80 14.64
N GLU A 185 0.10 -7.49 14.80
CA GLU A 185 0.40 -6.55 13.72
C GLU A 185 1.89 -6.17 13.74
N PRO A 186 2.75 -6.86 12.96
CA PRO A 186 4.18 -6.57 12.99
C PRO A 186 4.59 -5.34 12.19
N SER A 187 3.71 -4.82 11.33
CA SER A 187 4.01 -3.77 10.35
C SER A 187 3.08 -2.58 10.53
N TYR A 188 3.61 -1.37 10.39
CA TYR A 188 2.78 -0.18 10.26
C TYR A 188 1.93 -0.23 8.97
N ILE A 189 2.49 -0.78 7.89
CA ILE A 189 1.76 -0.97 6.63
C ILE A 189 1.20 -2.39 6.59
N TYR A 190 -0.12 -2.53 6.69
CA TYR A 190 -0.76 -3.84 6.53
C TYR A 190 -0.81 -4.24 5.05
N SER A 191 -0.60 -5.51 4.76
CA SER A 191 -0.68 -6.08 3.41
C SER A 191 -1.87 -7.03 3.26
N ALA A 192 -2.72 -6.77 2.26
CA ALA A 192 -3.87 -7.57 1.87
C ALA A 192 -3.76 -8.00 0.40
N LYS A 193 -4.24 -9.19 0.06
CA LYS A 193 -4.45 -9.56 -1.35
C LYS A 193 -5.65 -8.78 -1.89
N TRP A 194 -5.61 -8.45 -3.18
CA TRP A 194 -6.72 -7.82 -3.87
C TRP A 194 -8.02 -8.60 -3.67
N ASP A 195 -8.03 -9.91 -3.93
CA ASP A 195 -9.25 -10.73 -3.81
C ASP A 195 -9.84 -10.71 -2.39
N ASP A 196 -8.99 -10.71 -1.36
CA ASP A 196 -9.45 -10.62 0.03
C ASP A 196 -10.00 -9.21 0.34
N PHE A 197 -9.30 -8.17 -0.14
CA PHE A 197 -9.72 -6.78 0.03
C PHE A 197 -11.06 -6.49 -0.64
N GLU A 198 -11.22 -6.91 -1.90
CA GLU A 198 -12.46 -6.76 -2.68
C GLU A 198 -13.65 -7.41 -1.98
N SER A 199 -13.44 -8.53 -1.28
CA SER A 199 -14.51 -9.23 -0.56
C SER A 199 -15.02 -8.51 0.70
N ASP A 200 -14.18 -7.69 1.34
CA ASP A 200 -14.52 -6.96 2.58
C ASP A 200 -13.61 -5.72 2.74
N PRO A 201 -13.82 -4.66 1.95
CA PRO A 201 -12.92 -3.50 1.91
C PRO A 201 -12.82 -2.80 3.26
N ASN A 202 -13.95 -2.61 3.94
CA ASN A 202 -14.06 -1.93 5.22
C ASN A 202 -13.21 -2.60 6.32
N LYS A 203 -13.16 -3.94 6.37
CA LYS A 203 -12.31 -4.66 7.34
C LYS A 203 -10.84 -4.28 7.20
N TYR A 204 -10.32 -4.18 5.99
CA TYR A 204 -8.91 -3.84 5.76
C TYR A 204 -8.63 -2.35 5.96
N ILE A 205 -9.57 -1.49 5.57
CA ILE A 205 -9.50 -0.05 5.79
C ILE A 205 -9.50 0.28 7.29
N GLU A 206 -10.45 -0.25 8.05
CA GLU A 206 -10.51 -0.05 9.50
C GLU A 206 -9.32 -0.71 10.22
N ARG A 207 -8.77 -1.81 9.70
CA ARG A 207 -7.50 -2.36 10.19
C ARG A 207 -6.33 -1.39 10.01
N ALA A 208 -6.20 -0.75 8.84
CA ALA A 208 -5.17 0.26 8.61
C ALA A 208 -5.32 1.48 9.53
N TYR A 209 -6.57 1.91 9.82
CA TYR A 209 -6.83 2.96 10.79
C TYR A 209 -6.43 2.56 12.21
N ARG A 210 -6.76 1.35 12.66
CA ARG A 210 -6.34 0.85 13.99
C ARG A 210 -4.81 0.82 14.13
N ILE A 211 -4.08 0.43 13.07
CA ILE A 211 -2.62 0.45 13.10
C ILE A 211 -2.09 1.89 13.18
N ARG A 212 -2.66 2.81 12.41
CA ARG A 212 -2.34 4.25 12.48
C ARG A 212 -2.59 4.82 13.86
N ASP A 213 -3.70 4.48 14.50
CA ASP A 213 -4.06 5.00 15.83
C ASP A 213 -3.11 4.48 16.93
N ASN A 214 -2.39 3.40 16.66
CA ASN A 214 -1.30 2.86 17.48
C ASN A 214 0.08 3.13 16.83
N SER A 215 0.25 4.22 16.07
CA SER A 215 1.50 4.52 15.35
C SER A 215 2.73 4.57 16.23
N ASP A 216 2.57 4.87 17.52
CA ASP A 216 3.65 4.97 18.49
C ASP A 216 4.29 3.60 18.82
N ASP A 217 3.64 2.50 18.45
CA ASP A 217 4.18 1.14 18.61
C ASP A 217 5.18 0.76 17.50
N PHE A 218 5.36 1.61 16.48
CA PHE A 218 6.15 1.33 15.29
C PHE A 218 7.32 2.31 15.09
N ASP A 219 8.44 1.80 14.59
CA ASP A 219 9.55 2.60 14.10
C ASP A 219 9.28 3.01 12.64
N ILE A 220 8.44 4.02 12.47
CA ILE A 220 7.98 4.49 11.15
C ILE A 220 9.11 5.24 10.44
N VAL A 221 9.55 4.70 9.30
CA VAL A 221 10.52 5.36 8.41
C VAL A 221 9.77 6.28 7.46
N LYS A 222 10.10 7.57 7.47
CA LYS A 222 9.37 8.61 6.73
C LYS A 222 10.17 9.24 5.58
N ASN A 223 11.45 8.90 5.46
CA ASN A 223 12.39 9.49 4.50
C ASN A 223 12.95 8.41 3.57
N LEU A 224 13.20 8.81 2.32
CA LEU A 224 13.77 7.97 1.26
C LEU A 224 15.22 7.56 1.55
#